data_AF-R6L0H7-F1
#
_entry.id   AF-R6L0H7-F1
#
_cell.length_a   1.000
_cell.length_b   1.000
_cell.length_c   1.000
_cell.angle_alpha   90.00
_cell.angle_beta   90.00
_cell.angle_gamma   90.00
#
_symmetry.space_group_name_H-M   'P 1'
#
loop_
_entity.id
_entity.type
_entity.pdbx_description
1 polymer ?
#
loop_
_entity_poly.entity_id
_entity_poly.type
_entity_poly.pdbx_seq_one_letter_code
_entity_poly.pdbx_strand_id
1 'polypeptide(L)'
;MKKVRRIGVIAALITMLSMSVIMQGCKKKYQEIALYKYTENTDGTLTITELTDKGKSEYELSVPAELDGKKVSAIGDSAFKDDVIIKSIDIADGIEYIGSSAFLSCYNLENISIPQTVTDIGSHAFTETAWVEKQFASSSDIIINNILYQAEDDVEDYVVKDGVVTIASGVFYNNTTIKSVTLPSSVKNIGTNAFAGCTNLTEINLPDGLESIGYGAFADSGLDTIRVPKSVKSIGADAFLGIDTVDKE
;
A
#
# COMPACT_ATOMS: atom_id res chain seq x y z
N MET A 1 -1.11 -43.33 44.16
CA MET A 1 -1.40 -42.02 44.79
C MET A 1 -0.05 -41.31 44.94
N LYS A 2 0.27 -40.13 44.42
CA LYS A 2 -0.48 -38.94 43.98
C LYS A 2 0.13 -38.36 42.67
N LYS A 3 -0.72 -37.64 41.94
CA LYS A 3 -0.56 -37.05 40.60
C LYS A 3 0.57 -36.02 40.48
N VAL A 4 1.32 -36.06 39.37
CA VAL A 4 2.06 -34.91 38.83
C VAL A 4 1.29 -34.40 37.60
N ARG A 5 0.84 -33.14 37.65
CA ARG A 5 0.11 -32.47 36.55
C ARG A 5 1.10 -31.97 35.51
N ARG A 6 0.87 -32.32 34.24
CA ARG A 6 1.45 -31.64 33.06
C ARG A 6 0.82 -30.25 32.97
N ILE A 7 1.64 -29.20 32.87
CA ILE A 7 1.23 -27.85 32.48
C ILE A 7 1.84 -27.61 31.10
N GLY A 8 0.99 -27.24 30.15
CA GLY A 8 1.34 -27.05 28.75
C GLY A 8 2.21 -25.82 28.53
N VAL A 9 3.11 -25.93 27.56
CA VAL A 9 3.82 -24.81 26.96
C VAL A 9 2.84 -24.12 26.01
N ILE A 10 2.34 -22.95 26.40
CA ILE A 10 1.69 -22.02 25.47
C ILE A 10 2.75 -20.96 25.17
N ALA A 11 3.23 -20.95 23.93
CA ALA A 11 4.10 -19.91 23.41
C ALA A 11 3.26 -18.65 23.18
N ALA A 12 3.50 -17.62 23.99
CA ALA A 12 3.10 -16.25 23.71
C ALA A 12 4.39 -15.41 23.68
N LEU A 13 4.81 -15.05 22.47
CA LEU A 13 5.91 -14.15 22.11
C LEU A 13 5.21 -13.01 21.32
N ILE A 14 5.39 -11.71 21.52
CA ILE A 14 6.42 -10.89 22.16
C ILE A 14 5.75 -9.64 22.75
N THR A 15 6.10 -9.28 23.99
CA THR A 15 5.85 -7.96 24.57
C THR A 15 6.92 -7.00 24.07
N MET A 16 6.54 -5.87 23.46
CA MET A 16 7.43 -4.72 23.29
C MET A 16 7.84 -4.19 24.67
N LEU A 17 9.03 -4.60 25.10
CA LEU A 17 9.80 -3.93 26.14
C LEU A 17 11.08 -3.49 25.45
N SER A 18 11.25 -2.17 25.35
CA SER A 18 12.47 -1.53 24.90
C SER A 18 13.69 -2.18 25.58
N MET A 19 14.65 -2.61 24.76
CA MET A 19 15.90 -3.21 25.23
C MET A 19 16.66 -2.22 26.13
N SER A 20 16.64 -2.47 27.42
CA SER A 20 17.62 -1.90 28.35
C SER A 20 18.94 -2.64 28.18
N VAL A 21 19.87 -2.07 27.39
CA VAL A 21 21.27 -2.51 27.39
C VAL A 21 21.92 -2.08 28.70
N ILE A 22 22.10 -3.04 29.60
CA ILE A 22 22.98 -2.90 30.76
C ILE A 22 24.42 -3.07 30.24
N MET A 23 25.07 -1.95 29.88
CA MET A 23 26.53 -1.85 29.92
C MET A 23 26.93 -0.97 31.10
N GLN A 24 27.64 -1.57 32.03
CA GLN A 24 28.17 -0.94 33.22
C GLN A 24 29.28 0.04 32.84
N GLY A 25 29.10 1.33 33.13
CA GLY A 25 30.21 2.29 33.20
C GLY A 25 30.32 3.36 32.10
N CYS A 26 29.26 4.14 31.83
CA CYS A 26 29.30 5.59 31.55
C CYS A 26 27.88 6.06 31.20
N LYS A 27 27.22 6.78 32.11
CA LYS A 27 25.88 7.33 31.86
C LYS A 27 25.97 8.46 30.82
N LYS A 28 25.85 8.12 29.53
CA LYS A 28 25.25 9.04 28.56
C LYS A 28 23.73 8.86 28.65
N LYS A 29 23.05 9.90 29.12
CA LYS A 29 21.59 10.06 28.97
C LYS A 29 21.34 10.18 27.47
N TYR A 30 20.95 9.10 26.81
CA TYR A 30 20.33 9.21 25.50
C TYR A 30 18.87 9.61 25.78
N GLN A 31 18.47 10.81 25.35
CA GLN A 31 17.05 11.11 25.23
C GLN A 31 16.47 10.08 24.25
N GLU A 32 15.37 9.42 24.60
CA GLU A 32 14.60 8.63 23.62
C GLU A 32 14.26 9.59 22.48
N ILE A 33 14.84 9.35 21.31
CA ILE A 33 14.52 10.10 20.10
C ILE A 33 13.20 9.50 19.60
N ALA A 34 12.20 10.35 19.35
CA ALA A 34 10.96 9.90 18.73
C ALA A 34 11.29 9.29 17.36
N LEU A 35 11.03 7.99 17.20
CA LEU A 35 11.40 7.20 16.03
C LEU A 35 10.67 7.66 14.76
N TYR A 36 9.46 8.19 14.90
CA TYR A 36 8.61 8.62 13.81
C TYR A 36 8.30 10.11 13.89
N LYS A 37 8.37 10.81 12.76
CA LYS A 37 7.60 12.04 12.55
C LYS A 37 6.26 11.67 11.94
N TYR A 38 5.24 12.44 12.31
CA TYR A 38 3.90 12.23 11.84
C TYR A 38 3.15 13.55 11.73
N THR A 39 2.04 13.53 10.99
CA THR A 39 1.07 14.63 10.90
C THR A 39 -0.29 14.14 11.37
N GLU A 40 -1.12 15.06 11.85
CA GLU A 40 -2.49 14.76 12.25
C GLU A 40 -3.45 15.01 11.10
N ASN A 41 -4.26 14.00 10.78
CA ASN A 41 -5.30 14.04 9.78
C ASN A 41 -6.53 14.78 10.31
N THR A 42 -7.41 15.20 9.40
CA THR A 42 -8.63 15.94 9.77
C THR A 42 -9.62 15.17 10.66
N ASP A 43 -9.53 13.84 10.68
CA ASP A 43 -10.32 12.95 11.53
C ASP A 43 -9.67 12.67 12.91
N GLY A 44 -8.51 13.28 13.18
CA GLY A 44 -7.75 13.13 14.43
C GLY A 44 -6.82 11.91 14.48
N THR A 45 -6.73 11.12 13.39
CA THR A 45 -5.74 10.04 13.25
C THR A 45 -4.38 10.60 12.81
N LEU A 46 -3.34 9.78 12.86
CA LEU A 46 -1.97 10.15 12.51
C LEU A 46 -1.50 9.46 11.22
N THR A 47 -0.74 10.20 10.43
CA THR A 47 0.01 9.70 9.28
C THR A 47 1.50 9.80 9.57
N ILE A 48 2.23 8.67 9.57
CA ILE A 48 3.69 8.67 9.72
C ILE A 48 4.32 9.24 8.45
N THR A 49 5.13 10.29 8.56
CA THR A 49 5.72 10.99 7.40
C THR A 49 7.22 10.75 7.26
N GLU A 50 7.90 10.29 8.30
CA GLU A 50 9.35 10.09 8.27
C GLU A 50 9.81 9.18 9.40
N LEU A 51 10.80 8.33 9.13
CA LEU A 51 11.63 7.70 10.15
C LEU A 51 12.81 8.62 10.50
N THR A 52 13.00 8.94 11.78
CA THR A 52 13.95 10.00 12.20
C THR A 52 15.42 9.58 12.30
N ASP A 53 15.70 8.27 12.29
CA ASP A 53 17.08 7.73 12.36
C ASP A 53 17.36 6.76 11.20
N LYS A 54 17.05 7.17 9.96
CA LYS A 54 17.39 6.45 8.73
C LYS A 54 18.91 6.15 8.72
N GLY A 55 19.29 4.86 8.77
CA GLY A 55 20.69 4.43 8.87
C GLY A 55 21.13 3.88 10.23
N LYS A 56 20.30 4.00 11.28
CA LYS A 56 20.39 3.18 12.51
C LYS A 56 19.10 2.42 12.80
N SER A 57 18.22 2.32 11.81
CA SER A 57 16.99 1.54 11.91
C SER A 57 17.33 0.13 12.36
N GLU A 58 16.48 -0.40 13.23
CA GLU A 58 16.57 -1.80 13.61
C GLU A 58 16.38 -2.66 12.35
N TYR A 59 17.03 -3.82 12.30
CA TYR A 59 16.83 -4.78 11.21
C TYR A 59 15.35 -5.19 11.09
N GLU A 60 14.62 -5.10 12.19
CA GLU A 60 13.19 -5.37 12.31
C GLU A 60 12.50 -4.12 12.88
N LEU A 61 11.54 -3.57 12.15
CA LEU A 61 10.79 -2.37 12.53
C LEU A 61 9.31 -2.72 12.69
N SER A 62 8.58 -1.94 13.48
CA SER A 62 7.12 -2.05 13.56
C SER A 62 6.47 -0.68 13.38
N VAL A 63 5.44 -0.58 12.54
CA VAL A 63 4.60 0.61 12.46
C VAL A 63 3.51 0.47 13.52
N PRO A 64 3.52 1.29 14.58
CA PRO A 64 2.59 1.14 15.70
C PRO A 64 1.20 1.62 15.33
N ALA A 65 0.16 1.01 15.93
CA ALA A 65 -1.23 1.44 15.77
C ALA A 65 -1.55 2.76 16.51
N GLU A 66 -0.66 3.22 17.39
CA GLU A 66 -0.84 4.44 18.18
C GLU A 66 0.50 5.17 18.38
N LEU A 67 0.48 6.49 18.25
CA LEU A 67 1.58 7.39 18.62
C LEU A 67 0.99 8.55 19.44
N ASP A 68 1.62 8.85 20.57
CA ASP A 68 1.24 9.95 21.46
C ASP A 68 -0.26 10.02 21.82
N GLY A 69 -0.87 8.86 22.09
CA GLY A 69 -2.27 8.75 22.49
C GLY A 69 -3.27 8.79 21.33
N LYS A 70 -2.80 8.84 20.08
CA LYS A 70 -3.63 8.93 18.86
C LYS A 70 -3.39 7.76 17.93
N LYS A 71 -4.45 7.29 17.30
CA LYS A 71 -4.39 6.19 16.32
C LYS A 71 -3.56 6.59 15.11
N VAL A 72 -2.71 5.68 14.65
CA VAL A 72 -2.04 5.78 13.36
C VAL A 72 -2.89 5.07 12.33
N SER A 73 -3.31 5.78 11.29
CA SER A 73 -4.14 5.24 10.21
C SER A 73 -3.38 5.11 8.89
N ALA A 74 -2.20 5.75 8.75
CA ALA A 74 -1.49 5.75 7.49
C ALA A 74 0.03 5.81 7.63
N ILE A 75 0.68 5.22 6.64
CA ILE A 75 2.07 5.49 6.30
C ILE A 75 2.05 6.49 5.14
N GLY A 76 2.66 7.64 5.32
CA GLY A 76 2.67 8.72 4.33
C GLY A 76 3.62 8.45 3.17
N ASP A 77 3.51 9.31 2.16
CA ASP A 77 4.36 9.26 0.99
C ASP A 77 5.85 9.35 1.36
N SER A 78 6.66 8.47 0.78
CA SER A 78 8.11 8.41 1.01
C SER A 78 8.57 8.28 2.47
N ALA A 79 7.71 7.89 3.40
CA ALA A 79 8.01 7.87 4.83
C ALA A 79 9.28 7.08 5.20
N PHE A 80 9.48 5.94 4.55
CA PHE A 80 10.62 5.04 4.70
C PHE A 80 11.53 4.99 3.48
N LYS A 81 11.26 5.79 2.44
CA LYS A 81 12.05 5.81 1.21
C LYS A 81 13.55 5.90 1.49
N ASP A 82 14.32 5.13 0.72
CA ASP A 82 15.78 4.98 0.76
C ASP A 82 16.33 4.42 2.10
N ASP A 83 15.48 3.85 2.97
CA ASP A 83 15.97 3.10 4.13
C ASP A 83 16.49 1.73 3.68
N VAL A 84 17.80 1.67 3.46
CA VAL A 84 18.52 0.46 3.04
C VAL A 84 18.89 -0.45 4.20
N ILE A 85 18.50 -0.14 5.45
CA ILE A 85 18.86 -0.95 6.62
C ILE A 85 17.70 -1.86 7.05
N ILE A 86 16.45 -1.39 6.95
CA ILE A 86 15.29 -2.20 7.33
C ILE A 86 15.24 -3.49 6.51
N LYS A 87 15.05 -4.62 7.21
CA LYS A 87 14.93 -5.95 6.60
C LYS A 87 13.54 -6.56 6.80
N SER A 88 12.91 -6.27 7.93
CA SER A 88 11.55 -6.69 8.24
C SER A 88 10.74 -5.51 8.75
N ILE A 89 9.48 -5.43 8.34
CA ILE A 89 8.53 -4.48 8.93
C ILE A 89 7.21 -5.17 9.26
N ASP A 90 6.72 -4.94 10.48
CA ASP A 90 5.40 -5.33 10.93
C ASP A 90 4.47 -4.12 10.99
N ILE A 91 3.41 -4.11 10.19
CA ILE A 91 2.44 -3.01 10.15
C ILE A 91 1.25 -3.40 11.03
N ALA A 92 0.98 -2.61 12.07
CA ALA A 92 -0.07 -2.93 13.02
C ALA A 92 -1.49 -2.77 12.44
N ASP A 93 -2.44 -3.54 12.98
CA ASP A 93 -3.87 -3.36 12.67
C ASP A 93 -4.31 -1.91 12.94
N GLY A 94 -5.15 -1.38 12.04
CA GLY A 94 -5.65 -0.01 12.10
C GLY A 94 -4.97 0.94 11.12
N ILE A 95 -3.84 0.54 10.53
CA ILE A 95 -3.30 1.22 9.35
C ILE A 95 -4.16 0.82 8.14
N GLU A 96 -4.67 1.84 7.44
CA GLU A 96 -5.61 1.73 6.32
C GLU A 96 -4.96 2.09 4.98
N TYR A 97 -3.93 2.96 5.00
CA TYR A 97 -3.27 3.48 3.81
C TYR A 97 -1.75 3.41 3.87
N ILE A 98 -1.13 3.02 2.76
CA ILE A 98 0.31 3.08 2.54
C ILE A 98 0.60 4.02 1.37
N GLY A 99 1.32 5.10 1.62
CA GLY A 99 1.57 6.18 0.68
C GLY A 99 2.44 5.81 -0.52
N SER A 100 2.41 6.70 -1.51
CA SER A 100 3.21 6.58 -2.71
C SER A 100 4.70 6.60 -2.36
N SER A 101 5.46 5.67 -2.95
CA SER A 101 6.89 5.49 -2.68
C SER A 101 7.25 5.32 -1.20
N ALA A 102 6.30 4.92 -0.33
CA ALA A 102 6.52 4.83 1.12
C ALA A 102 7.80 4.06 1.50
N PHE A 103 8.08 2.96 0.80
CA PHE A 103 9.26 2.09 0.96
C PHE A 103 10.08 1.97 -0.33
N LEU A 104 10.02 2.98 -1.20
CA LEU A 104 10.81 2.99 -2.44
C LEU A 104 12.31 2.86 -2.11
N SER A 105 13.00 1.97 -2.83
CA SER A 105 14.45 1.74 -2.71
C SER A 105 14.89 1.23 -1.33
N CYS A 106 13.98 0.60 -0.58
CA CYS A 106 14.32 -0.18 0.61
C CYS A 106 14.83 -1.59 0.21
N TYR A 107 15.99 -1.65 -0.45
CA TYR A 107 16.50 -2.86 -1.11
C TYR A 107 16.60 -4.09 -0.20
N ASN A 108 16.88 -3.90 1.09
CA ASN A 108 17.03 -4.99 2.05
C ASN A 108 15.71 -5.47 2.68
N LEU A 109 14.60 -4.76 2.45
CA LEU A 109 13.28 -5.08 3.01
C LEU A 109 12.74 -6.36 2.36
N GLU A 110 12.88 -7.48 3.07
CA GLU A 110 12.54 -8.83 2.60
C GLU A 110 11.18 -9.31 3.16
N ASN A 111 10.83 -8.86 4.37
CA ASN A 111 9.64 -9.33 5.08
C ASN A 111 8.75 -8.14 5.43
N ILE A 112 7.49 -8.22 5.00
CA ILE A 112 6.47 -7.21 5.31
C ILE A 112 5.23 -7.97 5.76
N SER A 113 4.77 -7.65 6.97
CA SER A 113 3.46 -8.08 7.48
C SER A 113 2.48 -6.92 7.25
N ILE A 114 1.51 -7.12 6.35
CA ILE A 114 0.50 -6.13 5.98
C ILE A 114 -0.84 -6.59 6.55
N PRO A 115 -1.47 -5.80 7.45
CA PRO A 115 -2.72 -6.17 8.09
C PRO A 115 -3.89 -6.02 7.11
N GLN A 116 -4.99 -6.76 7.34
CA GLN A 116 -6.18 -6.72 6.48
C GLN A 116 -6.88 -5.35 6.49
N THR A 117 -6.54 -4.48 7.45
CA THR A 117 -7.05 -3.10 7.49
C THR A 117 -6.49 -2.22 6.38
N VAL A 118 -5.36 -2.58 5.76
CA VAL A 118 -4.83 -1.85 4.61
C VAL A 118 -5.70 -2.10 3.40
N THR A 119 -6.40 -1.05 2.94
CA THR A 119 -7.35 -1.08 1.82
C THR A 119 -6.91 -0.26 0.61
N ASP A 120 -5.86 0.55 0.75
CA ASP A 120 -5.29 1.32 -0.36
C ASP A 120 -3.75 1.46 -0.24
N ILE A 121 -3.09 1.40 -1.40
CA ILE A 121 -1.63 1.43 -1.54
C ILE A 121 -1.28 2.39 -2.69
N GLY A 122 -0.43 3.36 -2.39
CA GLY A 122 0.06 4.36 -3.31
C GLY A 122 1.04 3.80 -4.35
N SER A 123 1.26 4.59 -5.38
CA SER A 123 2.10 4.20 -6.51
C SER A 123 3.54 3.97 -6.05
N HIS A 124 4.17 2.90 -6.53
CA HIS A 124 5.55 2.53 -6.21
C HIS A 124 5.86 2.35 -4.72
N ALA A 125 4.85 2.12 -3.87
CA ALA A 125 5.00 2.03 -2.41
C ALA A 125 6.10 1.07 -1.96
N PHE A 126 6.31 -0.04 -2.67
CA PHE A 126 7.29 -1.09 -2.38
C PHE A 126 8.28 -1.35 -3.53
N THR A 127 8.36 -0.47 -4.52
CA THR A 127 9.30 -0.63 -5.64
C THR A 127 10.74 -0.69 -5.13
N GLU A 128 11.57 -1.52 -5.76
CA GLU A 128 12.98 -1.73 -5.35
C GLU A 128 13.13 -2.27 -3.91
N THR A 129 12.25 -3.21 -3.52
CA THR A 129 12.38 -3.99 -2.28
C THR A 129 12.61 -5.47 -2.58
N ALA A 130 13.40 -6.16 -1.76
CA ALA A 130 13.57 -7.62 -1.86
C ALA A 130 12.23 -8.38 -1.67
N TRP A 131 11.28 -7.79 -0.94
CA TRP A 131 9.93 -8.33 -0.78
C TRP A 131 9.19 -8.40 -2.12
N VAL A 132 9.21 -7.33 -2.93
CA VAL A 132 8.61 -7.32 -4.27
C VAL A 132 9.26 -8.34 -5.20
N GLU A 133 10.60 -8.42 -5.20
CA GLU A 133 11.34 -9.42 -6.00
C GLU A 133 10.88 -10.86 -5.68
N LYS A 134 10.66 -11.14 -4.39
CA LYS A 134 10.16 -12.44 -3.93
C LYS A 134 8.71 -12.71 -4.34
N GLN A 135 7.84 -11.69 -4.35
CA GLN A 135 6.46 -11.85 -4.83
C GLN A 135 6.43 -12.15 -6.33
N PHE A 136 7.21 -11.44 -7.14
CA PHE A 136 7.27 -11.66 -8.59
C PHE A 136 7.82 -13.02 -8.99
N ALA A 137 8.72 -13.60 -8.20
CA ALA A 137 9.17 -14.98 -8.41
C ALA A 137 8.02 -16.01 -8.36
N SER A 138 6.83 -15.62 -7.84
CA SER A 138 5.67 -16.49 -7.66
C SER A 138 4.45 -16.15 -8.52
N SER A 139 4.35 -14.94 -9.08
CA SER A 139 3.19 -14.46 -9.85
C SER A 139 3.58 -13.23 -10.68
N SER A 140 2.97 -13.04 -11.86
CA SER A 140 3.09 -11.81 -12.66
C SER A 140 2.32 -10.62 -12.06
N ASP A 141 1.32 -10.90 -11.21
CA ASP A 141 0.63 -9.88 -10.41
C ASP A 141 1.03 -9.92 -8.94
N ILE A 142 1.01 -8.77 -8.28
CA ILE A 142 1.06 -8.65 -6.83
C ILE A 142 -0.30 -8.14 -6.34
N ILE A 143 -1.02 -9.01 -5.62
CA ILE A 143 -2.30 -8.68 -4.97
C ILE A 143 -2.13 -8.75 -3.46
N ILE A 144 -2.45 -7.65 -2.77
CA ILE A 144 -2.34 -7.49 -1.31
C ILE A 144 -3.73 -7.11 -0.79
N ASN A 145 -4.34 -7.91 0.08
CA ASN A 145 -5.67 -7.60 0.64
C ASN A 145 -6.73 -7.23 -0.40
N ASN A 146 -6.79 -7.97 -1.52
CA ASN A 146 -7.66 -7.67 -2.67
C ASN A 146 -7.35 -6.35 -3.40
N ILE A 147 -6.17 -5.77 -3.19
CA ILE A 147 -5.65 -4.61 -3.92
C ILE A 147 -4.72 -5.15 -5.01
N LEU A 148 -5.05 -4.90 -6.27
CA LEU A 148 -4.09 -5.11 -7.37
C LEU A 148 -3.04 -4.00 -7.28
N TYR A 149 -1.86 -4.33 -6.76
CA TYR A 149 -0.78 -3.38 -6.50
C TYR A 149 0.21 -3.29 -7.68
N GLN A 150 0.54 -4.43 -8.29
CA GLN A 150 1.29 -4.52 -9.54
C GLN A 150 0.66 -5.60 -10.41
N ALA A 151 0.70 -5.39 -11.72
CA ALA A 151 0.06 -6.24 -12.72
C ALA A 151 1.06 -6.61 -13.82
N GLU A 152 0.79 -7.73 -14.49
CA GLU A 152 1.40 -8.08 -15.76
C GLU A 152 1.14 -6.95 -16.80
N ASP A 153 2.19 -6.43 -17.41
CA ASP A 153 2.16 -5.20 -18.20
C ASP A 153 2.53 -5.38 -19.68
N ASP A 154 2.91 -6.60 -20.07
CA ASP A 154 3.31 -6.99 -21.42
C ASP A 154 2.24 -7.78 -22.19
N VAL A 155 0.98 -7.67 -21.76
CA VAL A 155 -0.19 -8.27 -22.41
C VAL A 155 -1.10 -7.23 -23.06
N GLU A 156 -1.78 -7.61 -24.16
CA GLU A 156 -2.74 -6.71 -24.82
C GLU A 156 -4.12 -6.72 -24.15
N ASP A 157 -4.58 -7.88 -23.68
CA ASP A 157 -5.88 -8.05 -23.03
C ASP A 157 -5.68 -8.50 -21.58
N TYR A 158 -5.86 -7.59 -20.63
CA TYR A 158 -5.65 -7.88 -19.21
C TYR A 158 -6.97 -8.22 -18.51
N VAL A 159 -6.98 -9.29 -17.70
CA VAL A 159 -8.15 -9.70 -16.91
C VAL A 159 -7.80 -9.58 -15.43
N VAL A 160 -8.44 -8.64 -14.74
CA VAL A 160 -8.29 -8.49 -13.30
C VAL A 160 -8.91 -9.70 -12.60
N LYS A 161 -8.15 -10.33 -11.69
CA LYS A 161 -8.58 -11.52 -10.93
C LYS A 161 -9.82 -11.25 -10.07
N ASP A 162 -10.73 -12.24 -10.01
CA ASP A 162 -11.92 -12.20 -9.16
C ASP A 162 -11.57 -11.95 -7.70
N GLY A 163 -12.41 -11.15 -7.02
CA GLY A 163 -12.22 -10.79 -5.62
C GLY A 163 -11.37 -9.54 -5.43
N VAL A 164 -10.66 -9.04 -6.45
CA VAL A 164 -10.02 -7.72 -6.41
C VAL A 164 -11.08 -6.64 -6.18
N VAL A 165 -10.81 -5.77 -5.20
CA VAL A 165 -11.68 -4.66 -4.76
C VAL A 165 -11.10 -3.32 -5.19
N THR A 166 -9.78 -3.17 -5.16
CA THR A 166 -9.10 -1.90 -5.48
C THR A 166 -8.06 -2.13 -6.57
N ILE A 167 -8.09 -1.32 -7.62
CA ILE A 167 -6.96 -1.14 -8.54
C ILE A 167 -6.10 -0.03 -7.97
N ALA A 168 -4.87 -0.33 -7.54
CA ALA A 168 -4.03 0.65 -6.86
C ALA A 168 -3.61 1.82 -7.76
N SER A 169 -3.03 2.84 -7.14
CA SER A 169 -2.56 4.02 -7.87
C SER A 169 -1.42 3.67 -8.83
N GLY A 170 -1.56 4.06 -10.10
CA GLY A 170 -0.54 3.93 -11.14
C GLY A 170 -0.22 2.50 -11.61
N VAL A 171 -1.07 1.51 -11.35
CA VAL A 171 -0.80 0.09 -11.71
C VAL A 171 -0.46 -0.09 -13.20
N PHE A 172 -1.13 0.63 -14.09
CA PHE A 172 -0.90 0.59 -15.54
C PHE A 172 -0.39 1.92 -16.09
N TYR A 173 0.18 2.79 -15.24
CA TYR A 173 0.64 4.11 -15.67
C TYR A 173 1.60 4.04 -16.87
N ASN A 174 1.28 4.78 -17.94
CA ASN A 174 2.01 4.77 -19.23
C ASN A 174 2.15 3.38 -19.88
N ASN A 175 1.29 2.41 -19.55
CA ASN A 175 1.28 1.13 -20.23
C ASN A 175 0.76 1.31 -21.67
N THR A 176 1.66 1.17 -22.64
CA THR A 176 1.35 1.28 -24.07
C THR A 176 1.16 -0.08 -24.75
N THR A 177 1.08 -1.17 -23.99
CA THR A 177 0.82 -2.53 -24.49
C THR A 177 -0.66 -2.89 -24.37
N ILE A 178 -1.27 -2.59 -23.22
CA ILE A 178 -2.67 -2.95 -22.95
C ILE A 178 -3.62 -2.22 -23.89
N LYS A 179 -4.57 -2.98 -24.44
CA LYS A 179 -5.63 -2.53 -25.33
C LYS A 179 -7.01 -2.68 -24.72
N SER A 180 -7.19 -3.72 -23.90
CA SER A 180 -8.41 -3.94 -23.15
C SER A 180 -8.13 -4.36 -21.71
N VAL A 181 -9.04 -3.98 -20.80
CA VAL A 181 -9.01 -4.40 -19.40
C VAL A 181 -10.39 -4.89 -18.98
N THR A 182 -10.47 -6.15 -18.55
CA THR A 182 -11.69 -6.72 -17.98
C THR A 182 -11.67 -6.60 -16.46
N LEU A 183 -12.62 -5.83 -15.90
CA LEU A 183 -12.79 -5.66 -14.46
C LEU A 183 -13.87 -6.62 -13.91
N PRO A 184 -13.61 -7.32 -12.79
CA PRO A 184 -14.65 -8.09 -12.12
C PRO A 184 -15.63 -7.16 -11.38
N SER A 185 -16.84 -7.66 -11.15
CA SER A 185 -17.91 -6.90 -10.44
C SER A 185 -17.56 -6.50 -9.00
N SER A 186 -16.52 -7.10 -8.42
CA SER A 186 -16.02 -6.81 -7.08
C SER A 186 -15.25 -5.49 -6.99
N VAL A 187 -14.74 -4.95 -8.10
CA VAL A 187 -13.96 -3.71 -8.08
C VAL A 187 -14.85 -2.54 -7.64
N LYS A 188 -14.38 -1.85 -6.59
CA LYS A 188 -15.02 -0.68 -5.97
C LYS A 188 -14.23 0.59 -6.17
N ASN A 189 -12.91 0.51 -6.31
CA ASN A 189 -12.04 1.68 -6.36
C ASN A 189 -11.01 1.55 -7.48
N ILE A 190 -10.82 2.64 -8.23
CA ILE A 190 -9.73 2.80 -9.18
C ILE A 190 -8.86 3.96 -8.70
N GLY A 191 -7.59 3.66 -8.43
CA GLY A 191 -6.64 4.58 -7.83
C GLY A 191 -6.20 5.72 -8.74
N THR A 192 -5.43 6.64 -8.15
CA THR A 192 -4.87 7.80 -8.86
C THR A 192 -3.98 7.33 -10.01
N ASN A 193 -4.19 7.91 -11.19
CA ASN A 193 -3.45 7.63 -12.42
C ASN A 193 -3.37 6.15 -12.82
N ALA A 194 -4.30 5.30 -12.36
CA ALA A 194 -4.23 3.84 -12.54
C ALA A 194 -4.05 3.41 -14.01
N PHE A 195 -4.68 4.12 -14.95
CA PHE A 195 -4.60 3.91 -16.41
C PHE A 195 -4.19 5.20 -17.15
N ALA A 196 -3.52 6.14 -16.47
CA ALA A 196 -3.10 7.38 -17.12
C ALA A 196 -2.00 7.09 -18.15
N GLY A 197 -2.10 7.68 -19.34
CA GLY A 197 -1.15 7.47 -20.43
C GLY A 197 -1.23 6.09 -21.09
N CYS A 198 -2.27 5.30 -20.81
CA CYS A 198 -2.52 4.04 -21.51
C CYS A 198 -3.05 4.30 -22.93
N THR A 199 -2.20 4.81 -23.83
CA THR A 199 -2.61 5.34 -25.14
C THR A 199 -3.18 4.30 -26.10
N ASN A 200 -2.96 3.00 -25.84
CA ASN A 200 -3.52 1.90 -26.63
C ASN A 200 -4.78 1.28 -26.00
N LEU A 201 -5.14 1.66 -24.76
CA LEU A 201 -6.34 1.17 -24.07
C LEU A 201 -7.58 1.78 -24.71
N THR A 202 -8.31 0.98 -25.50
CA THR A 202 -9.50 1.43 -26.24
C THR A 202 -10.79 0.84 -25.67
N GLU A 203 -10.71 -0.19 -24.82
CA GLU A 203 -11.87 -0.83 -24.22
C GLU A 203 -11.70 -1.06 -22.71
N ILE A 204 -12.58 -0.48 -21.90
CA ILE A 204 -12.77 -0.83 -20.49
C ILE A 204 -14.24 -0.65 -20.11
N ASN A 205 -14.81 -1.66 -19.46
CA ASN A 205 -16.16 -1.60 -18.91
C ASN A 205 -16.08 -1.41 -17.40
N LEU A 206 -16.53 -0.25 -16.90
CA LEU A 206 -16.59 0.03 -15.47
C LEU A 206 -17.74 -0.75 -14.82
N PRO A 207 -17.51 -1.48 -13.71
CA PRO A 207 -18.54 -2.31 -13.10
C PRO A 207 -19.61 -1.46 -12.39
N ASP A 208 -20.87 -1.92 -12.40
CA ASP A 208 -22.04 -1.30 -11.74
C ASP A 208 -21.86 -1.02 -10.24
N GLY A 209 -20.88 -1.66 -9.61
CA GLY A 209 -20.56 -1.53 -8.20
C GLY A 209 -19.46 -0.51 -7.89
N LEU A 210 -18.86 0.12 -8.90
CA LEU A 210 -17.73 1.04 -8.75
C LEU A 210 -18.12 2.27 -7.93
N GLU A 211 -17.33 2.62 -6.92
CA GLU A 211 -17.65 3.70 -5.97
C GLU A 211 -16.74 4.91 -6.14
N SER A 212 -15.48 4.72 -6.51
CA SER A 212 -14.52 5.82 -6.65
C SER A 212 -13.60 5.67 -7.85
N ILE A 213 -13.30 6.82 -8.46
CA ILE A 213 -12.32 6.97 -9.55
C ILE A 213 -11.33 8.06 -9.12
N GLY A 214 -10.06 7.71 -9.04
CA GLY A 214 -8.98 8.57 -8.55
C GLY A 214 -8.64 9.75 -9.47
N TYR A 215 -7.78 10.64 -8.97
CA TYR A 215 -7.23 11.74 -9.76
C TYR A 215 -6.54 11.19 -11.01
N GLY A 216 -6.82 11.77 -12.18
CA GLY A 216 -6.17 11.38 -13.43
C GLY A 216 -6.31 9.90 -13.83
N ALA A 217 -7.24 9.14 -13.25
CA ALA A 217 -7.28 7.67 -13.37
C ALA A 217 -7.22 7.15 -14.82
N PHE A 218 -7.83 7.86 -15.78
CA PHE A 218 -7.82 7.53 -17.21
C PHE A 218 -7.28 8.69 -18.07
N ALA A 219 -6.54 9.62 -17.47
CA ALA A 219 -5.99 10.78 -18.17
C ALA A 219 -5.11 10.35 -19.35
N ASP A 220 -5.36 10.90 -20.53
CA ASP A 220 -4.61 10.63 -21.76
C ASP A 220 -4.52 9.13 -22.12
N SER A 221 -5.55 8.36 -21.75
CA SER A 221 -5.73 6.99 -22.24
C SER A 221 -6.23 6.97 -23.69
N GLY A 222 -6.18 5.82 -24.35
CA GLY A 222 -6.68 5.63 -25.72
C GLY A 222 -8.22 5.55 -25.84
N LEU A 223 -8.94 5.91 -24.79
CA LEU A 223 -10.40 5.83 -24.73
C LEU A 223 -11.04 7.04 -25.39
N ASP A 224 -11.84 6.83 -26.44
CA ASP A 224 -12.68 7.88 -27.03
C ASP A 224 -13.93 8.15 -26.17
N THR A 225 -14.43 7.12 -25.49
CA THR A 225 -15.65 7.19 -24.68
C THR A 225 -15.51 6.37 -23.41
N ILE A 226 -16.07 6.88 -22.31
CA ILE A 226 -16.18 6.13 -21.07
C ILE A 226 -17.57 6.27 -20.46
N ARG A 227 -18.17 5.15 -20.06
CA ARG A 227 -19.45 5.09 -19.37
C ARG A 227 -19.21 4.99 -17.86
N VAL A 228 -19.68 5.99 -17.13
CA VAL A 228 -19.54 6.08 -15.67
C VAL A 228 -20.82 5.57 -15.01
N PRO A 229 -20.76 4.48 -14.22
CA PRO A 229 -21.94 3.92 -13.58
C PRO A 229 -22.44 4.84 -12.46
N LYS A 230 -23.75 4.84 -12.23
CA LYS A 230 -24.44 5.68 -11.22
C LYS A 230 -23.96 5.46 -9.77
N SER A 231 -23.28 4.34 -9.51
CA SER A 231 -22.73 3.98 -8.20
C SER A 231 -21.53 4.83 -7.79
N VAL A 232 -20.87 5.48 -8.74
CA VAL A 232 -19.66 6.28 -8.50
C VAL A 232 -20.00 7.50 -7.64
N LYS A 233 -19.44 7.56 -6.45
CA LYS A 233 -19.64 8.61 -5.43
C LYS A 233 -18.60 9.72 -5.55
N SER A 234 -17.40 9.39 -6.01
CA SER A 234 -16.28 10.33 -6.14
C SER A 234 -15.52 10.12 -7.44
N ILE A 235 -15.19 11.25 -8.09
CA ILE A 235 -14.37 11.31 -9.29
C ILE A 235 -13.30 12.35 -9.04
N GLY A 236 -12.04 11.94 -9.09
CA GLY A 236 -10.90 12.83 -8.93
C GLY A 236 -10.80 13.84 -10.07
N ALA A 237 -10.09 14.95 -9.82
CA ALA A 237 -9.80 15.90 -10.88
C ALA A 237 -9.06 15.21 -12.03
N ASP A 238 -9.32 15.66 -13.25
CA ASP A 238 -8.69 15.18 -14.49
C ASP A 238 -8.83 13.67 -14.77
N ALA A 239 -9.72 12.96 -14.06
CA ALA A 239 -9.89 11.51 -14.19
C ALA A 239 -10.13 11.02 -15.63
N PHE A 240 -10.71 11.88 -16.49
CA PHE A 240 -11.03 11.59 -17.88
C PHE A 240 -10.40 12.63 -18.83
N LEU A 241 -9.32 13.29 -18.43
CA LEU A 241 -8.59 14.21 -19.31
C LEU A 241 -8.21 13.48 -20.60
N GLY A 242 -8.45 14.10 -21.76
CA GLY A 242 -8.15 13.48 -23.06
C GLY A 242 -9.20 12.50 -23.60
N ILE A 243 -10.27 12.19 -22.85
CA ILE A 243 -11.40 11.38 -23.33
C ILE A 243 -12.47 12.30 -23.94
N ASP A 244 -12.89 12.02 -25.18
CA ASP A 244 -13.82 12.87 -25.93
C ASP A 244 -15.26 12.86 -25.36
N THR A 245 -15.75 11.68 -24.95
CA THR A 245 -17.13 11.51 -24.47
C THR A 245 -17.18 10.82 -23.10
N VAL A 246 -17.83 11.47 -22.13
CA VAL A 246 -18.06 10.89 -20.79
C VAL A 246 -19.56 10.76 -20.54
N ASP A 247 -20.07 9.53 -20.69
CA ASP A 247 -21.48 9.20 -20.49
C ASP A 247 -21.72 8.81 -19.04
N LYS A 248 -22.49 9.62 -18.31
CA LYS A 248 -22.88 9.33 -16.92
C LYS A 248 -24.28 8.70 -16.91
N GLU A 249 -24.41 7.54 -16.26
CA GLU A 249 -25.71 6.89 -16.04
C GLU A 249 -26.61 7.57 -15.01
#